data_AF-A0A838I515-F1
#
_entry.id   AF-A0A838I515-F1
#
_cell.length_a   1.000
_cell.length_b   1.000
_cell.length_c   1.000
_cell.angle_alpha   90.00
_cell.angle_beta   90.00
_cell.angle_gamma   90.00
#
_symmetry.space_group_name_H-M   'P 1'
#
loop_
_entity.id
_entity.type
_entity.pdbx_description
1 polymer ?
#
loop_
_entity_poly.entity_id
_entity_poly.type
_entity_poly.pdbx_seq_one_letter_code
_entity_poly.pdbx_strand_id
1 'polypeptide(L)'
;MFVGFWTWAIWSCAEHWRGNPNYSYGWAVPCLALAFGLRRAWMNEERGEVRATWGRTPFVLSLALAAVVSALIFGLEFARQQMWHPQIVLELICLLAVGFSFYAFWRGSGWTSARAQIFPVVFFFTAVPWPARFEQPVTSSLMSWVATATAELLHWIGVEAQTSGGAIALRSGLVGITEACSGIRSLQAGIMFGLALGEWFLLRPGRRFALLVIAVALALLTNLGRTLGLALQAEWHGVHAVEKVHDMIGNVAISTLIGGVWLAGKLMSEPKPPRPVVPVRHFLARASAFLRGMLVVGEPALAAALIASFIAFISARGLYAAIEAQDHAQTSAFFGLRADASRSPQILPVPKEIWNELRPTSGDYIRFESLKLPRGGADLYHFFWKPSPWNRFALVHRPDICMPGVGWQSTAPPEPVEVEFDGGKVRCYLFRFRQGNHHAVQVWGVWRNGIPLSLDYQVAQVLGDAEPPPELELGGKRRSATEIVACSLISVETAPSAETAVAVLRSVFEYNPQ
;
A
#
# COMPACT_ATOMS: atom_id res chain seq x y z
N MET A 1 -7.55 -25.25 -13.25
CA MET A 1 -8.40 -24.12 -12.79
C MET A 1 -8.02 -23.65 -11.40
N PHE A 2 -8.02 -24.54 -10.39
CA PHE A 2 -7.65 -24.21 -8.99
C PHE A 2 -6.32 -23.47 -8.89
N VAL A 3 -5.24 -24.07 -9.41
CA VAL A 3 -3.91 -23.44 -9.45
C VAL A 3 -3.94 -22.11 -10.22
N GLY A 4 -4.66 -22.04 -11.33
CA GLY A 4 -4.77 -20.82 -12.13
C GLY A 4 -5.39 -19.65 -11.36
N PHE A 5 -6.53 -19.85 -10.67
CA PHE A 5 -7.16 -18.81 -9.86
C PHE A 5 -6.27 -18.36 -8.70
N TRP A 6 -5.62 -19.30 -8.01
CA TRP A 6 -4.71 -18.94 -6.92
C TRP A 6 -3.45 -18.23 -7.41
N THR A 7 -2.85 -18.67 -8.52
CA THR A 7 -1.73 -17.97 -9.14
C THR A 7 -2.13 -16.56 -9.56
N TRP A 8 -3.33 -16.38 -10.13
CA TRP A 8 -3.84 -15.06 -10.50
C TRP A 8 -4.07 -14.16 -9.28
N ALA A 9 -4.70 -14.66 -8.22
CA ALA A 9 -4.90 -13.91 -6.98
C ALA A 9 -3.57 -13.52 -6.31
N ILE A 10 -2.65 -14.48 -6.16
CA ILE A 10 -1.31 -14.25 -5.59
C ILE A 10 -0.53 -13.24 -6.43
N TRP A 11 -0.52 -13.39 -7.76
CA TRP A 11 0.15 -12.45 -8.66
C TRP A 11 -0.43 -11.04 -8.52
N SER A 12 -1.75 -10.93 -8.45
CA SER A 12 -2.44 -9.64 -8.34
C SER A 12 -2.11 -8.94 -7.02
N CYS A 13 -2.00 -9.68 -5.91
CA CYS A 13 -1.57 -9.14 -4.62
C CYS A 13 -0.06 -8.87 -4.54
N ALA A 14 0.77 -9.63 -5.27
CA ALA A 14 2.23 -9.53 -5.21
C ALA A 14 2.77 -8.15 -5.59
N GLU A 15 2.08 -7.41 -6.47
CA GLU A 15 2.40 -6.01 -6.78
C GLU A 15 2.38 -5.15 -5.51
N HIS A 16 1.39 -5.33 -4.64
CA HIS A 16 1.25 -4.61 -3.38
C HIS A 16 2.24 -5.10 -2.33
N TRP A 17 2.46 -6.42 -2.22
CA TRP A 17 3.40 -6.97 -1.23
C TRP A 17 4.86 -6.56 -1.49
N ARG A 18 5.20 -6.21 -2.75
CA ARG A 18 6.51 -5.65 -3.12
C ARG A 18 6.56 -4.14 -2.96
N GLY A 19 5.52 -3.43 -3.40
CA GLY A 19 5.50 -1.98 -3.47
C GLY A 19 5.10 -1.26 -2.17
N ASN A 20 4.34 -1.93 -1.29
CA ASN A 20 3.79 -1.35 -0.07
C ASN A 20 4.31 -2.11 1.18
N PRO A 21 5.14 -1.49 2.03
CA PRO A 21 5.68 -2.13 3.23
C PRO A 21 4.61 -2.55 4.23
N ASN A 22 3.45 -1.87 4.25
CA ASN A 22 2.35 -2.21 5.15
C ASN A 22 1.80 -3.60 4.83
N TYR A 23 1.88 -4.06 3.58
CA TYR A 23 1.42 -5.37 3.15
C TYR A 23 2.56 -6.38 2.86
N SER A 24 3.80 -6.06 3.20
CA SER A 24 4.97 -6.92 2.92
C SER A 24 4.86 -8.32 3.55
N TYR A 25 4.19 -8.46 4.69
CA TYR A 25 3.90 -9.75 5.33
C TYR A 25 3.01 -10.67 4.48
N GLY A 26 2.34 -10.13 3.46
CA GLY A 26 1.46 -10.87 2.56
C GLY A 26 2.14 -12.05 1.87
N TRP A 27 3.47 -11.99 1.67
CA TRP A 27 4.25 -13.12 1.14
C TRP A 27 4.22 -14.38 2.01
N ALA A 28 4.01 -14.25 3.32
CA ALA A 28 3.91 -15.40 4.22
C ALA A 28 2.54 -16.08 4.17
N VAL A 29 1.48 -15.34 3.84
CA VAL A 29 0.09 -15.78 3.93
C VAL A 29 -0.26 -16.95 3.01
N PRO A 30 0.13 -16.98 1.71
CA PRO A 30 -0.12 -18.16 0.85
C PRO A 30 0.48 -19.44 1.43
N CYS A 31 1.71 -19.36 1.97
CA CYS A 31 2.40 -20.50 2.58
C CYS A 31 1.67 -20.99 3.83
N LEU A 32 1.25 -20.06 4.69
CA LEU A 32 0.48 -20.37 5.90
C LEU A 32 -0.89 -20.95 5.56
N ALA A 33 -1.62 -20.35 4.61
CA ALA A 33 -2.90 -20.85 4.12
C ALA A 33 -2.79 -22.29 3.59
N LEU A 34 -1.76 -22.57 2.78
CA LEU A 34 -1.48 -23.92 2.29
C LEU A 34 -1.17 -24.87 3.44
N ALA A 35 -0.29 -24.50 4.37
CA ALA A 35 0.07 -25.33 5.51
C ALA A 35 -1.14 -25.65 6.41
N PHE A 36 -1.99 -24.66 6.70
CA PHE A 36 -3.23 -24.87 7.45
C PHE A 36 -4.21 -25.75 6.68
N GLY A 37 -4.33 -25.57 5.36
CA GLY A 37 -5.19 -26.38 4.51
C GLY A 37 -4.78 -27.85 4.48
N LEU A 38 -3.48 -28.12 4.31
CA LEU A 38 -2.92 -29.46 4.35
C LEU A 38 -3.13 -30.11 5.73
N ARG A 39 -2.89 -29.36 6.81
CA ARG A 39 -3.13 -29.83 8.18
C ARG A 39 -4.61 -30.17 8.41
N ARG A 40 -5.53 -29.34 7.94
CA ARG A 40 -6.98 -29.57 8.04
C ARG A 40 -7.43 -30.78 7.24
N ALA A 41 -6.90 -30.95 6.03
CA ALA A 41 -7.15 -32.13 5.21
C ALA A 41 -6.66 -33.40 5.89
N TRP A 42 -5.47 -33.37 6.49
CA TRP A 42 -4.89 -34.48 7.26
C TRP A 42 -5.72 -34.84 8.49
N MET A 43 -6.24 -33.86 9.23
CA MET A 43 -7.04 -34.11 10.44
C MET A 43 -8.46 -34.63 10.16
N ASN A 44 -8.96 -34.47 8.93
CA ASN A 44 -10.33 -34.81 8.56
C ASN A 44 -10.46 -36.20 7.89
N GLU A 45 -9.44 -37.05 8.04
CA GLU A 45 -9.37 -38.35 7.35
C GLU A 45 -10.55 -39.29 7.69
N GLU A 46 -11.13 -39.20 8.89
CA GLU A 46 -12.10 -40.16 9.42
C GLU A 46 -13.52 -40.08 8.83
N ARG A 47 -13.91 -39.06 8.04
CA ARG A 47 -15.34 -38.72 7.83
C ARG A 47 -15.84 -38.52 6.41
N GLY A 48 -15.34 -39.24 5.41
CA GLY A 48 -16.07 -39.24 4.14
C GLY A 48 -15.51 -40.11 3.04
N GLU A 49 -16.23 -41.18 2.73
CA GLU A 49 -16.42 -41.64 1.36
C GLU A 49 -17.30 -40.60 0.63
N VAL A 50 -16.79 -39.98 -0.43
CA VAL A 50 -17.60 -39.12 -1.30
C VAL A 50 -17.47 -39.63 -2.71
N ARG A 51 -18.57 -40.19 -3.22
CA ARG A 51 -18.78 -40.49 -4.64
C ARG A 51 -19.27 -39.20 -5.29
N ALA A 52 -18.44 -38.58 -6.12
CA ALA A 52 -18.88 -37.50 -6.98
C ALA A 52 -19.74 -38.10 -8.11
N THR A 53 -21.06 -37.90 -8.06
CA THR A 53 -21.89 -38.05 -9.26
C THR A 53 -21.81 -36.74 -10.03
N TRP A 54 -21.21 -36.83 -11.22
CA TRP A 54 -21.28 -35.79 -12.24
C TRP A 54 -22.64 -35.98 -12.92
N GLY A 55 -23.62 -35.15 -12.55
CA GLY A 55 -24.79 -34.98 -13.41
C GLY A 55 -24.31 -34.29 -14.68
N ARG A 56 -24.68 -34.82 -15.85
CA ARG A 56 -24.30 -34.21 -17.14
C ARG A 56 -24.96 -32.84 -17.22
N THR A 57 -24.16 -31.78 -17.28
CA THR A 57 -24.68 -30.43 -17.49
C THR A 57 -25.07 -30.30 -18.97
N PRO A 58 -26.28 -29.83 -19.32
CA PRO A 58 -26.62 -29.57 -20.71
C PRO A 58 -25.57 -28.68 -21.39
N PHE A 59 -25.22 -29.00 -22.64
CA PHE A 59 -24.16 -28.31 -23.39
C PHE A 59 -24.41 -26.79 -23.49
N VAL A 60 -25.67 -26.37 -23.67
CA VAL A 60 -26.05 -24.95 -23.74
C VAL A 60 -25.79 -24.22 -22.43
N LEU A 61 -26.16 -24.81 -21.28
CA LEU A 61 -25.89 -24.23 -19.96
C LEU A 61 -24.38 -24.15 -19.68
N SER A 62 -23.63 -25.14 -20.18
CA SER A 62 -22.18 -25.17 -20.08
C SER A 62 -21.50 -24.05 -20.88
N LEU A 63 -22.00 -23.79 -22.10
CA LEU A 63 -21.51 -22.71 -22.95
C LEU A 63 -21.86 -21.33 -22.36
N ALA A 64 -23.08 -21.17 -21.85
CA ALA A 64 -23.51 -19.94 -21.17
C ALA A 64 -22.65 -19.66 -19.92
N LEU A 65 -22.39 -20.68 -19.09
CA LEU A 65 -21.51 -20.56 -17.94
C LEU A 65 -20.08 -20.21 -18.34
N ALA A 66 -19.54 -20.86 -19.39
CA ALA A 66 -18.21 -20.55 -19.91
C ALA A 66 -18.12 -19.10 -20.41
N ALA A 67 -19.15 -18.60 -21.11
CA ALA A 67 -19.20 -17.22 -21.59
C ALA A 67 -19.23 -16.22 -20.42
N VAL A 68 -20.07 -16.44 -19.40
CA VAL A 68 -20.16 -15.58 -18.21
C VAL A 68 -18.83 -15.56 -17.45
N VAL A 69 -18.24 -16.72 -17.19
CA VAL A 69 -16.94 -16.82 -16.49
C VAL A 69 -15.84 -16.12 -17.29
N SER A 70 -15.85 -16.28 -18.62
CA SER A 70 -14.86 -15.64 -19.51
C SER A 70 -15.01 -14.12 -19.53
N ALA A 71 -16.24 -13.61 -19.63
CA ALA A 71 -16.51 -12.18 -19.57
C ALA A 71 -16.08 -11.58 -18.22
N LEU A 72 -16.33 -12.30 -17.10
CA LEU A 72 -15.90 -11.88 -15.78
C LEU A 72 -14.38 -11.86 -15.63
N ILE A 73 -13.68 -12.91 -16.09
CA ILE A 73 -12.21 -12.98 -16.03
C ILE A 73 -11.58 -11.89 -16.92
N PHE A 74 -12.08 -11.73 -18.14
CA PHE A 74 -11.65 -10.66 -19.04
C PHE A 74 -11.84 -9.31 -18.38
N GLY A 75 -13.05 -9.02 -17.87
CA GLY A 75 -13.40 -7.74 -17.27
C GLY A 75 -12.56 -7.44 -16.03
N LEU A 76 -12.37 -8.41 -15.13
CA LEU A 76 -11.55 -8.24 -13.93
C LEU A 76 -10.06 -8.09 -14.26
N GLU A 77 -9.51 -8.89 -15.16
CA GLU A 77 -8.09 -8.75 -15.54
C GLU A 77 -7.87 -7.44 -16.29
N PHE A 78 -8.76 -7.06 -17.20
CA PHE A 78 -8.71 -5.78 -17.89
C PHE A 78 -8.83 -4.62 -16.90
N ALA A 79 -9.80 -4.64 -15.98
CA ALA A 79 -9.96 -3.62 -14.93
C ALA A 79 -8.74 -3.55 -14.01
N ARG A 80 -8.13 -4.69 -13.66
CA ARG A 80 -6.90 -4.76 -12.87
C ARG A 80 -5.73 -4.11 -13.61
N GLN A 81 -5.59 -4.39 -14.91
CA GLN A 81 -4.63 -3.70 -15.76
C GLN A 81 -4.96 -2.22 -15.90
N GLN A 82 -6.22 -1.81 -15.95
CA GLN A 82 -6.56 -0.40 -16.02
C GLN A 82 -6.49 0.32 -14.65
N MET A 83 -6.25 -0.42 -13.56
CA MET A 83 -6.37 0.06 -12.18
C MET A 83 -7.68 0.78 -11.88
N TRP A 84 -8.77 0.30 -12.46
CA TRP A 84 -10.11 0.70 -12.06
C TRP A 84 -10.38 0.15 -10.67
N HIS A 85 -10.62 1.04 -9.69
CA HIS A 85 -10.84 0.68 -8.28
C HIS A 85 -9.96 -0.51 -7.81
N PRO A 86 -8.62 -0.37 -7.80
CA PRO A 86 -7.70 -1.51 -7.84
C PRO A 86 -7.85 -2.45 -6.65
N GLN A 87 -8.22 -1.94 -5.47
CA GLN A 87 -8.47 -2.77 -4.29
C GLN A 87 -9.75 -3.59 -4.42
N ILE A 88 -10.84 -3.02 -4.95
CA ILE A 88 -12.12 -3.74 -5.14
C ILE A 88 -11.94 -4.85 -6.18
N VAL A 89 -11.29 -4.54 -7.31
CA VAL A 89 -11.00 -5.55 -8.34
C VAL A 89 -10.14 -6.67 -7.76
N LEU A 90 -9.15 -6.34 -6.94
CA LEU A 90 -8.31 -7.33 -6.27
C LEU A 90 -9.09 -8.22 -5.30
N GLU A 91 -9.96 -7.64 -4.49
CA GLU A 91 -10.88 -8.39 -3.61
C GLU A 91 -11.77 -9.34 -4.40
N LEU A 92 -12.32 -8.91 -5.54
CA LEU A 92 -13.16 -9.74 -6.40
C LEU A 92 -12.38 -10.91 -7.01
N ILE A 93 -11.15 -10.69 -7.47
CA ILE A 93 -10.26 -11.76 -7.96
C ILE A 93 -9.99 -12.79 -6.85
N CYS A 94 -9.70 -12.31 -5.64
CA CYS A 94 -9.47 -13.18 -4.48
C CYS A 94 -10.74 -13.94 -4.09
N LEU A 95 -11.91 -13.29 -4.13
CA LEU A 95 -13.21 -13.90 -3.88
C LEU A 95 -13.52 -15.01 -4.89
N LEU A 96 -13.14 -14.86 -6.16
CA LEU A 96 -13.25 -15.92 -7.16
C LEU A 96 -12.36 -17.13 -6.81
N ALA A 97 -11.11 -16.90 -6.39
CA ALA A 97 -10.22 -17.99 -5.96
C ALA A 97 -10.77 -18.72 -4.73
N VAL A 98 -11.30 -17.99 -3.75
CA VAL A 98 -11.94 -18.52 -2.55
C VAL A 98 -13.22 -19.30 -2.88
N GLY A 99 -14.13 -18.70 -3.66
CA GLY A 99 -15.38 -19.32 -4.09
C GLY A 99 -15.15 -20.59 -4.91
N PHE A 100 -14.19 -20.55 -5.84
CA PHE A 100 -13.78 -21.73 -6.60
C PHE A 100 -13.18 -22.82 -5.70
N SER A 101 -12.41 -22.44 -4.68
CA SER A 101 -11.85 -23.40 -3.71
C SER A 101 -12.94 -24.12 -2.94
N PHE A 102 -13.94 -23.40 -2.43
CA PHE A 102 -15.09 -24.01 -1.76
C PHE A 102 -15.87 -24.94 -2.66
N TYR A 103 -16.16 -24.50 -3.89
CA TYR A 103 -16.82 -25.33 -4.89
C TYR A 103 -16.04 -26.61 -5.16
N ALA A 104 -14.72 -26.51 -5.37
CA ALA A 104 -13.85 -27.65 -5.62
C ALA A 104 -13.80 -28.64 -4.45
N PHE A 105 -13.65 -28.16 -3.21
CA PHE A 105 -13.66 -29.03 -2.03
C PHE A 105 -15.03 -29.68 -1.79
N TRP A 106 -16.12 -28.93 -1.96
CA TRP A 106 -17.48 -29.44 -1.80
C TRP A 106 -17.79 -30.55 -2.80
N ARG A 107 -17.43 -30.35 -4.07
CA ARG A 107 -17.67 -31.34 -5.13
C ARG A 107 -16.72 -32.54 -5.05
N GLY A 108 -15.44 -32.32 -4.78
CA GLY A 108 -14.42 -33.38 -4.80
C GLY A 108 -14.34 -34.20 -3.51
N SER A 109 -14.67 -33.63 -2.36
CA SER A 109 -14.49 -34.29 -1.05
C SER A 109 -15.67 -34.06 -0.09
N GLY A 110 -16.78 -33.50 -0.59
CA GLY A 110 -18.00 -33.28 0.17
C GLY A 110 -17.97 -32.02 1.05
N TRP A 111 -19.14 -31.71 1.61
CA TRP A 111 -19.37 -30.52 2.42
C TRP A 111 -18.50 -30.48 3.69
N THR A 112 -18.26 -31.62 4.32
CA THR A 112 -17.41 -31.71 5.52
C THR A 112 -15.97 -31.25 5.25
N SER A 113 -15.42 -31.61 4.09
CA SER A 113 -14.10 -31.15 3.66
C SER A 113 -14.10 -29.64 3.37
N ALA A 114 -15.09 -29.16 2.61
CA ALA A 114 -15.24 -27.73 2.31
C ALA A 114 -15.31 -26.86 3.58
N ARG A 115 -16.08 -27.29 4.59
CA ARG A 115 -16.18 -26.59 5.88
C ARG A 115 -14.85 -26.51 6.61
N ALA A 116 -14.06 -27.57 6.58
CA ALA A 116 -12.75 -27.58 7.24
C ALA A 116 -11.72 -26.68 6.56
N GLN A 117 -11.92 -26.39 5.27
CA GLN A 117 -11.08 -25.49 4.48
C GLN A 117 -11.52 -24.02 4.56
N ILE A 118 -12.60 -23.69 5.28
CA ILE A 118 -13.07 -22.30 5.44
C ILE A 118 -11.97 -21.40 5.97
N PHE A 119 -11.36 -21.76 7.10
CA PHE A 119 -10.32 -20.94 7.69
C PHE A 119 -9.10 -20.80 6.75
N PRO A 120 -8.44 -21.88 6.28
CA PRO A 120 -7.27 -21.76 5.40
C PRO A 120 -7.50 -20.91 4.15
N VAL A 121 -8.66 -21.06 3.51
CA VAL A 121 -9.00 -20.35 2.27
C VAL A 121 -9.31 -18.88 2.55
N VAL A 122 -10.14 -18.58 3.55
CA VAL A 122 -10.53 -17.19 3.88
C VAL A 122 -9.39 -16.43 4.55
N PHE A 123 -8.47 -17.12 5.25
CA PHE A 123 -7.28 -16.52 5.85
C PHE A 123 -6.44 -15.74 4.82
N PHE A 124 -6.50 -16.09 3.53
CA PHE A 124 -5.81 -15.33 2.48
C PHE A 124 -6.21 -13.85 2.42
N PHE A 125 -7.44 -13.49 2.80
CA PHE A 125 -7.89 -12.09 2.82
C PHE A 125 -7.09 -11.21 3.78
N THR A 126 -6.36 -11.77 4.76
CA THR A 126 -5.45 -10.96 5.58
C THR A 126 -4.28 -10.38 4.77
N ALA A 127 -3.96 -10.94 3.60
CA ALA A 127 -2.93 -10.41 2.71
C ALA A 127 -3.49 -9.51 1.60
N VAL A 128 -4.80 -9.34 1.52
CA VAL A 128 -5.44 -8.52 0.50
C VAL A 128 -5.49 -7.07 0.99
N PRO A 129 -4.94 -6.11 0.21
CA PRO A 129 -5.01 -4.69 0.52
C PRO A 129 -6.43 -4.19 0.74
N TRP A 130 -6.63 -3.43 1.81
CA TRP A 130 -7.90 -2.82 2.15
C TRP A 130 -8.23 -1.69 1.17
N PRO A 131 -9.50 -1.49 0.80
CA PRO A 131 -9.91 -0.34 0.01
C PRO A 131 -9.55 0.97 0.72
N ALA A 132 -9.02 1.94 -0.04
CA ALA A 132 -8.50 3.20 0.52
C ALA A 132 -9.54 3.95 1.38
N ARG A 133 -10.82 3.92 0.98
CA ARG A 133 -11.96 4.46 1.75
C ARG A 133 -12.11 3.91 3.17
N PHE A 134 -11.53 2.74 3.46
CA PHE A 134 -11.51 2.15 4.79
C PHE A 134 -10.14 2.28 5.45
N GLU A 135 -9.06 2.05 4.71
CA GLU A 135 -7.70 2.11 5.25
C GLU A 135 -7.31 3.53 5.68
N GLN A 136 -7.61 4.55 4.86
CA GLN A 136 -7.19 5.93 5.13
C GLN A 136 -7.84 6.53 6.39
N PRO A 137 -9.17 6.41 6.62
CA PRO A 137 -9.77 6.88 7.87
C PRO A 137 -9.22 6.17 9.11
N VAL A 138 -8.97 4.86 9.03
CA VAL A 138 -8.39 4.09 10.13
C VAL A 138 -6.97 4.56 10.42
N THR A 139 -6.14 4.68 9.38
CA THR A 139 -4.75 5.16 9.49
C THR A 139 -4.68 6.58 10.09
N SER A 140 -5.52 7.51 9.62
CA SER A 140 -5.60 8.87 10.15
C SER A 140 -6.08 8.90 11.62
N SER A 141 -7.10 8.12 11.95
CA SER A 141 -7.62 8.02 13.32
C SER A 141 -6.58 7.46 14.29
N LEU A 142 -5.86 6.41 13.87
CA LEU A 142 -4.78 5.83 14.65
C LEU A 142 -3.61 6.81 14.82
N MET A 143 -3.21 7.54 13.78
CA MET A 143 -2.19 8.58 13.90
C MET A 143 -2.55 9.62 14.94
N SER A 144 -3.77 10.16 14.87
CA SER A 144 -4.26 11.16 15.83
C SER A 144 -4.27 10.61 17.26
N TRP A 145 -4.83 9.40 17.45
CA TRP A 145 -4.89 8.76 18.76
C TRP A 145 -3.49 8.50 19.35
N VAL A 146 -2.57 7.96 18.55
CA VAL A 146 -1.18 7.71 18.97
C VAL A 146 -0.47 9.02 19.32
N ALA A 147 -0.69 10.09 18.55
CA ALA A 147 -0.11 11.40 18.82
C ALA A 147 -0.55 11.94 20.18
N THR A 148 -1.87 11.97 20.42
CA THR A 148 -2.45 12.46 21.68
C THR A 148 -2.02 11.60 22.86
N ALA A 149 -2.13 10.27 22.75
CA ALA A 149 -1.74 9.36 23.83
C ALA A 149 -0.23 9.47 24.13
N THR A 150 0.61 9.64 23.11
CA THR A 150 2.05 9.83 23.33
C THR A 150 2.33 11.16 24.03
N ALA A 151 1.69 12.26 23.61
CA ALA A 151 1.85 13.56 24.24
C ALA A 151 1.41 13.55 25.71
N GLU A 152 0.29 12.90 26.03
CA GLU A 152 -0.17 12.72 27.41
C GLU A 152 0.85 11.92 28.23
N LEU A 153 1.36 10.80 27.71
CA LEU A 153 2.38 10.01 28.41
C LEU A 153 3.68 10.79 28.62
N LEU A 154 4.07 11.63 27.68
CA LEU A 154 5.23 12.52 27.82
C LEU A 154 5.00 13.55 28.95
N HIS A 155 3.81 14.14 29.05
CA HIS A 155 3.46 15.05 30.15
C HIS A 155 3.56 14.36 31.51
N TRP A 156 3.13 13.10 31.61
CA TRP A 156 3.24 12.32 32.85
C TRP A 156 4.69 12.06 33.26
N ILE A 157 5.62 12.06 32.31
CA ILE A 157 7.07 11.89 32.52
C ILE A 157 7.76 13.27 32.73
N GLY A 158 7.02 14.37 32.66
CA GLY A 158 7.55 15.73 32.83
C GLY A 158 8.16 16.32 31.57
N VAL A 159 7.90 15.73 30.39
CA VAL A 159 8.34 16.25 29.09
C VAL A 159 7.22 17.10 28.50
N GLU A 160 7.54 18.35 28.17
CA GLU A 160 6.61 19.26 27.51
C GLU A 160 6.47 18.88 26.03
N ALA A 161 5.30 18.39 25.66
CA ALA A 161 4.98 17.99 24.29
C ALA A 161 3.69 18.64 23.82
N GLN A 162 3.62 19.05 22.56
CA GLN A 162 2.39 19.55 21.95
C GLN A 162 2.11 18.81 20.64
N THR A 163 0.90 18.32 20.46
CA THR A 163 0.47 17.71 19.20
C THR A 163 0.30 18.79 18.14
N SER A 164 0.87 18.58 16.96
CA SER A 164 0.74 19.46 15.81
C SER A 164 0.44 18.62 14.56
N GLY A 165 -0.84 18.39 14.28
CA GLY A 165 -1.26 17.46 13.24
C GLY A 165 -0.80 16.02 13.55
N GLY A 166 -0.12 15.39 12.59
CA GLY A 166 0.53 14.09 12.74
C GLY A 166 1.95 14.16 13.33
N ALA A 167 2.31 15.24 14.03
CA ALA A 167 3.63 15.39 14.65
C ALA A 167 3.53 15.75 16.13
N ILE A 168 4.61 15.49 16.86
CA ILE A 168 4.78 15.88 18.27
C ILE A 168 5.89 16.93 18.33
N ALA A 169 5.53 18.15 18.75
CA ALA A 169 6.48 19.22 19.02
C ALA A 169 7.08 19.02 20.40
N LEU A 170 8.41 18.95 20.46
CA LEU A 170 9.24 18.80 21.65
C LEU A 170 10.20 19.99 21.75
N ARG A 171 10.94 20.10 22.86
CA ARG A 171 11.96 21.16 23.03
C ARG A 171 13.09 21.03 22.02
N SER A 172 13.43 19.80 21.67
CA SER A 172 14.49 19.49 20.72
C SER A 172 14.08 19.62 19.24
N GLY A 173 12.78 19.76 18.95
CA GLY A 173 12.24 19.90 17.61
C GLY A 173 10.93 19.14 17.38
N LEU A 174 10.54 19.01 16.11
CA LEU A 174 9.32 18.30 15.69
C LEU A 174 9.66 16.85 15.34
N VAL A 175 8.92 15.91 15.95
CA VAL A 175 8.97 14.49 15.62
C VAL A 175 7.71 14.12 14.84
N GLY A 176 7.85 13.88 13.53
CA GLY A 176 6.74 13.45 12.69
C GLY A 176 6.34 11.99 12.95
N ILE A 177 5.05 11.75 13.15
CA ILE A 177 4.45 10.41 13.13
C ILE A 177 4.11 10.12 11.67
N THR A 178 5.09 9.57 10.94
CA THR A 178 4.90 9.15 9.56
C THR A 178 3.91 7.98 9.48
N GLU A 179 3.45 7.62 8.27
CA GLU A 179 2.61 6.42 8.07
C GLU A 179 3.23 5.18 8.72
N ALA A 180 4.55 5.09 8.77
CA ALA A 180 5.26 3.99 9.42
C ALA A 180 4.99 3.91 10.93
N CYS A 181 4.64 5.01 11.59
CA CYS A 181 4.35 5.11 13.02
C CYS A 181 2.84 5.24 13.33
N SER A 182 1.99 5.33 12.30
CA SER A 182 0.53 5.33 12.43
C SER A 182 -0.04 4.11 13.15
N GLY A 183 0.69 2.99 13.15
CA GLY A 183 0.24 1.73 13.74
C GLY A 183 -0.60 0.85 12.82
N ILE A 184 -0.94 1.29 11.60
CA ILE A 184 -1.70 0.47 10.65
C ILE A 184 -0.99 -0.84 10.32
N ARG A 185 0.33 -0.80 10.11
CA ARG A 185 1.15 -1.98 9.84
C ARG A 185 1.13 -2.98 11.00
N SER A 186 1.29 -2.48 12.23
CA SER A 186 1.23 -3.30 13.45
C SER A 186 -0.16 -3.92 13.63
N LEU A 187 -1.22 -3.15 13.36
CA LEU A 187 -2.61 -3.62 13.44
C LEU A 187 -2.88 -4.74 12.44
N GLN A 188 -2.55 -4.53 11.17
CA GLN A 188 -2.71 -5.51 10.10
C GLN A 188 -1.90 -6.78 10.38
N ALA A 189 -0.64 -6.64 10.80
CA ALA A 189 0.19 -7.77 11.22
C ALA A 189 -0.41 -8.50 12.44
N GLY A 190 -0.90 -7.76 13.44
CA GLY A 190 -1.56 -8.31 14.62
C GLY A 190 -2.81 -9.13 14.28
N ILE A 191 -3.66 -8.64 13.37
CA ILE A 191 -4.81 -9.38 12.86
C ILE A 191 -4.37 -10.68 12.18
N MET A 192 -3.41 -10.60 11.27
CA MET A 192 -2.88 -11.76 10.56
C MET A 192 -2.29 -12.80 11.53
N PHE A 193 -1.40 -12.38 12.45
CA PHE A 193 -0.77 -13.28 13.42
C PHE A 193 -1.77 -13.84 14.42
N GLY A 194 -2.73 -13.05 14.92
CA GLY A 194 -3.78 -13.50 15.84
C GLY A 194 -4.63 -14.62 15.23
N LEU A 195 -5.05 -14.44 13.97
CA LEU A 195 -5.78 -15.47 13.22
C LEU A 195 -4.90 -16.71 12.97
N ALA A 196 -3.66 -16.51 12.49
CA ALA A 196 -2.72 -17.59 12.19
C ALA A 196 -2.41 -18.43 13.43
N LEU A 197 -2.14 -17.79 14.58
CA LEU A 197 -1.81 -18.47 15.83
C LEU A 197 -3.03 -19.14 16.45
N GLY A 198 -4.22 -18.55 16.30
CA GLY A 198 -5.48 -19.19 16.68
C GLY A 198 -5.71 -20.51 15.93
N GLU A 199 -5.32 -20.57 14.66
CA GLU A 199 -5.33 -21.81 13.88
C GLU A 199 -4.16 -22.74 14.23
N TRP A 200 -2.96 -22.20 14.40
CA TRP A 200 -1.76 -22.95 14.79
C TRP A 200 -1.99 -23.77 16.06
N PHE A 201 -2.56 -23.14 17.09
CA PHE A 201 -2.90 -23.81 18.35
C PHE A 201 -4.23 -24.57 18.30
N LEU A 202 -4.96 -24.55 17.17
CA LEU A 202 -6.32 -25.10 17.00
C LEU A 202 -7.26 -24.68 18.13
N LEU A 203 -7.25 -23.39 18.48
CA LEU A 203 -8.11 -22.86 19.53
C LEU A 203 -9.59 -22.99 19.14
N ARG A 204 -10.48 -23.10 20.13
CA ARG A 204 -11.94 -23.02 19.91
C ARG A 204 -12.33 -21.62 19.42
N PRO A 205 -13.46 -21.44 18.70
CA PRO A 205 -13.84 -20.15 18.12
C PRO A 205 -13.80 -18.97 19.10
N GLY A 206 -14.33 -19.13 20.33
CA GLY A 206 -14.28 -18.07 21.35
C GLY A 206 -12.86 -17.68 21.78
N ARG A 207 -11.96 -18.67 21.92
CA ARG A 207 -10.54 -18.39 22.23
C ARG A 207 -9.77 -17.80 21.05
N ARG A 208 -10.16 -18.12 19.82
CA ARG A 208 -9.61 -17.44 18.62
C ARG A 208 -10.00 -15.97 18.60
N PHE A 209 -11.27 -15.68 18.88
CA PHE A 209 -11.75 -14.31 18.94
C PHE A 209 -11.04 -13.53 20.06
N ALA A 210 -10.94 -14.11 21.25
CA ALA A 210 -10.18 -13.50 22.34
C ALA A 210 -8.70 -13.29 21.99
N LEU A 211 -8.04 -14.24 21.32
CA LEU A 211 -6.66 -14.08 20.85
C LEU A 211 -6.54 -12.96 19.80
N LEU A 212 -7.50 -12.82 18.90
CA LEU A 212 -7.54 -11.73 17.93
C LEU A 212 -7.66 -10.36 18.64
N VAL A 213 -8.54 -10.25 19.63
CA VAL A 213 -8.66 -9.02 20.46
C VAL A 213 -7.35 -8.71 21.18
N ILE A 214 -6.71 -9.72 21.79
CA ILE A 214 -5.38 -9.57 22.42
C ILE A 214 -4.34 -9.12 21.40
N ALA A 215 -4.33 -9.68 20.19
CA ALA A 215 -3.38 -9.32 19.15
C ALA A 215 -3.57 -7.88 18.66
N VAL A 216 -4.81 -7.42 18.51
CA VAL A 216 -5.13 -6.02 18.20
C VAL A 216 -4.68 -5.10 19.33
N ALA A 217 -4.99 -5.44 20.59
CA ALA A 217 -4.58 -4.64 21.74
C ALA A 217 -3.05 -4.55 21.86
N LEU A 218 -2.34 -5.68 21.72
CA LEU A 218 -0.88 -5.69 21.70
C LEU A 218 -0.33 -4.86 20.56
N ALA A 219 -0.90 -4.92 19.35
CA ALA A 219 -0.44 -4.15 18.21
C ALA A 219 -0.51 -2.63 18.47
N LEU A 220 -1.60 -2.17 19.09
CA LEU A 220 -1.78 -0.78 19.50
C LEU A 220 -0.79 -0.38 20.60
N LEU A 221 -0.64 -1.23 21.63
CA LEU A 221 0.27 -0.97 22.76
C LEU A 221 1.74 -0.95 22.33
N THR A 222 2.19 -1.90 21.51
CA THR A 222 3.57 -1.92 21.01
C THR A 222 3.85 -0.74 20.08
N ASN A 223 2.85 -0.30 19.31
CA ASN A 223 3.00 0.89 18.47
C ASN A 223 3.09 2.16 19.32
N LEU A 224 2.24 2.30 20.35
CA LEU A 224 2.29 3.42 21.29
C LEU A 224 3.66 3.47 22.02
N GLY A 225 4.14 2.32 22.50
CA GLY A 225 5.47 2.22 23.11
C GLY A 225 6.61 2.59 22.15
N ARG A 226 6.51 2.22 20.87
CA ARG A 226 7.47 2.64 19.83
C ARG A 226 7.45 4.16 19.64
N THR A 227 6.27 4.75 19.46
CA THR A 227 6.17 6.20 19.23
C THR A 227 6.66 6.99 20.44
N LEU A 228 6.32 6.56 21.65
CA LEU A 228 6.84 7.14 22.89
C LEU A 228 8.36 7.00 22.98
N GLY A 229 8.92 5.84 22.67
CA GLY A 229 10.37 5.62 22.67
C GLY A 229 11.11 6.52 21.67
N LEU A 230 10.55 6.72 20.47
CA LEU A 230 11.11 7.62 19.47
C LEU A 230 11.03 9.09 19.93
N ALA A 231 9.92 9.50 20.54
CA ALA A 231 9.75 10.85 21.05
C ALA A 231 10.70 11.14 22.23
N LEU A 232 10.87 10.20 23.16
CA LEU A 232 11.85 10.32 24.25
C LEU A 232 13.28 10.39 23.72
N GLN A 233 13.62 9.57 22.72
CA GLN A 233 14.94 9.64 22.11
C GLN A 233 15.18 11.00 21.44
N ALA A 234 14.17 11.55 20.77
CA ALA A 234 14.25 12.88 20.20
C ALA A 234 14.43 13.95 21.27
N GLU A 235 13.71 13.88 22.39
CA GLU A 235 13.83 14.84 23.49
C GLU A 235 15.22 14.81 24.12
N TRP A 236 15.76 13.62 24.43
CA TRP A 236 17.03 13.48 25.15
C TRP A 236 18.27 13.63 24.28
N HIS A 237 18.20 13.25 23.01
CA HIS A 237 19.36 13.18 22.11
C HIS A 237 19.21 14.01 20.83
N GLY A 238 18.12 14.76 20.69
CA GLY A 238 17.79 15.55 19.50
C GLY A 238 17.11 14.72 18.41
N VAL A 239 16.37 15.41 17.52
CA VAL A 239 15.58 14.77 16.45
C VAL A 239 16.43 13.91 15.51
N HIS A 240 17.68 14.30 15.22
CA HIS A 240 18.60 13.53 14.39
C HIS A 240 18.95 12.13 14.97
N ALA A 241 18.77 11.91 16.27
CA ALA A 241 19.00 10.60 16.88
C ALA A 241 17.91 9.58 16.53
N VAL A 242 16.71 10.05 16.16
CA VAL A 242 15.57 9.19 15.78
C VAL A 242 15.93 8.30 14.59
N GLU A 243 16.58 8.86 13.57
CA GLU A 243 17.01 8.11 12.38
C GLU A 243 17.89 6.89 12.71
N LYS A 244 18.72 6.99 13.75
CA LYS A 244 19.65 5.93 14.14
C LYS A 244 18.96 4.78 14.87
N VAL A 245 17.91 5.08 15.65
CA VAL A 245 17.24 4.09 16.51
C VAL A 245 15.91 3.61 15.95
N HIS A 246 15.38 4.28 14.92
CA HIS A 246 14.06 4.04 14.36
C HIS A 246 13.80 2.57 14.03
N ASP A 247 14.72 1.95 13.28
CA ASP A 247 14.57 0.58 12.82
C ASP A 247 14.71 -0.43 13.97
N MET A 248 15.59 -0.16 14.93
CA MET A 248 15.75 -0.99 16.13
C MET A 248 14.46 -1.00 16.96
N ILE A 249 13.92 0.18 17.29
CA ILE A 249 12.68 0.30 18.08
C ILE A 249 11.50 -0.32 17.31
N GLY A 250 11.44 -0.13 15.99
CA GLY A 250 10.47 -0.79 15.11
C GLY A 250 10.52 -2.32 15.21
N ASN A 251 11.73 -2.90 15.09
CA ASN A 251 11.93 -4.35 15.17
C ASN A 251 11.60 -4.93 16.54
N VAL A 252 11.94 -4.22 17.62
CA VAL A 252 11.60 -4.62 18.99
C VAL A 252 10.08 -4.63 19.17
N ALA A 253 9.38 -3.59 18.70
CA ALA A 253 7.92 -3.51 18.80
C ALA A 253 7.22 -4.68 18.07
N ILE A 254 7.63 -4.97 16.83
CA ILE A 254 7.08 -6.08 16.04
C ILE A 254 7.41 -7.44 16.69
N SER A 255 8.64 -7.63 17.16
CA SER A 255 9.05 -8.88 17.81
C SER A 255 8.26 -9.11 19.11
N THR A 256 8.03 -8.05 19.87
CA THR A 256 7.21 -8.08 21.09
C THR A 256 5.76 -8.43 20.78
N LEU A 257 5.18 -7.85 19.71
CA LEU A 257 3.85 -8.20 19.23
C LEU A 257 3.75 -9.70 18.89
N ILE A 258 4.66 -10.21 18.05
CA ILE A 258 4.65 -11.63 17.63
C ILE A 258 4.82 -12.57 18.84
N GLY A 259 5.81 -12.29 19.70
CA GLY A 259 6.07 -13.08 20.90
C GLY A 259 4.90 -13.06 21.89
N GLY A 260 4.28 -11.89 22.10
CA GLY A 260 3.12 -11.73 22.97
C GLY A 260 1.89 -12.49 22.48
N VAL A 261 1.57 -12.41 21.18
CA VAL A 261 0.46 -13.18 20.60
C VAL A 261 0.74 -14.68 20.64
N TRP A 262 1.98 -15.10 20.38
CA TRP A 262 2.36 -16.51 20.49
C TRP A 262 2.20 -17.02 21.93
N LEU A 263 2.67 -16.27 22.92
CA LEU A 263 2.57 -16.61 24.33
C LEU A 263 1.10 -16.69 24.77
N ALA A 264 0.29 -15.68 24.43
CA ALA A 264 -1.14 -15.69 24.72
C ALA A 264 -1.85 -16.90 24.09
N GLY A 265 -1.58 -17.17 22.81
CA GLY A 265 -2.13 -18.33 22.11
C GLY A 265 -1.72 -19.66 22.75
N LYS A 266 -0.47 -19.77 23.21
CA LYS A 266 0.05 -20.95 23.91
C LYS A 266 -0.62 -21.13 25.27
N LEU A 267 -0.77 -20.07 26.06
CA LEU A 267 -1.45 -20.10 27.37
C LEU A 267 -2.94 -20.47 27.23
N MET A 268 -3.58 -20.07 26.13
CA MET A 268 -4.97 -20.41 25.83
C MET A 268 -5.14 -21.81 25.21
N SER A 269 -4.04 -22.48 24.85
CA SER A 269 -4.06 -23.79 24.20
C SER A 269 -4.31 -24.91 25.23
N GLU A 270 -5.25 -25.80 24.91
CA GLU A 270 -5.50 -27.00 25.71
C GLU A 270 -4.46 -28.09 25.36
N PRO A 271 -3.98 -28.88 26.36
CA PRO A 271 -3.25 -30.10 26.09
C PRO A 271 -4.09 -30.99 25.18
N LYS A 272 -3.51 -31.41 24.05
CA LYS A 272 -4.19 -32.31 23.12
C LYS A 272 -3.79 -33.75 23.42
N PRO A 273 -4.76 -34.68 23.49
CA PRO A 273 -4.41 -36.10 23.52
C PRO A 273 -3.65 -36.47 22.25
N PRO A 274 -2.71 -37.43 22.33
CA PRO A 274 -1.99 -37.92 21.16
C PRO A 274 -3.02 -38.39 20.13
N ARG A 275 -2.96 -37.82 18.92
CA ARG A 275 -3.80 -38.27 17.82
C ARG A 275 -3.10 -39.41 17.08
N PRO A 276 -3.86 -40.39 16.56
CA PRO A 276 -3.29 -41.42 15.71
C PRO A 276 -2.56 -40.76 14.53
N VAL A 277 -1.31 -41.17 14.32
CA VAL A 277 -0.51 -40.70 13.19
C VAL A 277 -1.05 -41.37 11.94
N VAL A 278 -1.72 -40.59 11.10
CA VAL A 278 -2.12 -41.02 9.76
C VAL A 278 -0.84 -41.33 8.96
N PRO A 279 -0.70 -42.51 8.34
CA PRO A 279 0.47 -42.77 7.51
C PRO A 279 0.43 -41.89 6.25
N VAL A 280 1.55 -41.23 5.93
CA VAL A 280 1.72 -40.30 4.79
C VAL A 280 1.18 -40.88 3.46
N ARG A 281 1.31 -42.20 3.25
CA ARG A 281 0.81 -42.89 2.05
C ARG A 281 -0.69 -42.70 1.81
N HIS A 282 -1.52 -42.66 2.86
CA HIS A 282 -2.97 -42.49 2.74
C HIS A 282 -3.32 -41.05 2.34
N PHE A 283 -2.62 -40.09 2.93
CA PHE A 283 -2.69 -38.68 2.54
C PHE A 283 -2.30 -38.49 1.06
N LEU A 284 -1.16 -39.05 0.63
CA LEU A 284 -0.71 -38.97 -0.77
C LEU A 284 -1.69 -39.65 -1.74
N ALA A 285 -2.23 -40.82 -1.37
CA ALA A 285 -3.23 -41.51 -2.19
C ALA A 285 -4.48 -40.64 -2.37
N ARG A 286 -4.98 -39.99 -1.32
CA ARG A 286 -6.15 -39.09 -1.36
C ARG A 286 -5.86 -37.79 -2.10
N ALA A 287 -4.68 -37.19 -1.92
CA ALA A 287 -4.25 -36.04 -2.72
C ALA A 287 -4.21 -36.40 -4.20
N SER A 288 -3.67 -37.58 -4.54
CA SER A 288 -3.67 -38.10 -5.90
C SER A 288 -5.07 -38.37 -6.44
N ALA A 289 -6.00 -38.85 -5.60
CA ALA A 289 -7.40 -39.09 -5.98
C ALA A 289 -8.19 -37.79 -6.15
N PHE A 290 -7.92 -36.77 -5.32
CA PHE A 290 -8.47 -35.42 -5.45
C PHE A 290 -7.98 -34.74 -6.74
N LEU A 291 -6.67 -34.78 -6.99
CA LEU A 291 -6.06 -34.27 -8.22
C LEU A 291 -6.58 -35.02 -9.44
N ARG A 292 -6.67 -36.36 -9.38
CA ARG A 292 -7.30 -37.15 -10.45
C ARG A 292 -8.78 -36.79 -10.60
N GLY A 293 -9.54 -36.61 -9.54
CA GLY A 293 -10.93 -36.15 -9.61
C GLY A 293 -11.09 -34.76 -10.22
N MET A 294 -10.09 -33.88 -10.07
CA MET A 294 -10.01 -32.58 -10.75
C MET A 294 -9.57 -32.67 -12.22
N LEU A 295 -8.76 -33.67 -12.59
CA LEU A 295 -8.23 -33.88 -13.94
C LEU A 295 -9.14 -34.76 -14.82
N VAL A 296 -9.85 -35.70 -14.20
CA VAL A 296 -10.79 -36.67 -14.81
C VAL A 296 -12.19 -36.06 -14.92
N VAL A 297 -12.32 -34.73 -14.78
CA VAL A 297 -13.55 -34.04 -15.15
C VAL A 297 -13.68 -34.06 -16.67
N GLY A 298 -14.15 -35.19 -17.21
CA GLY A 298 -14.56 -35.37 -18.59
C GLY A 298 -15.89 -34.68 -18.91
N GLU A 299 -16.24 -33.61 -18.20
CA GLU A 299 -17.32 -32.71 -18.61
C GLU A 299 -16.74 -31.73 -19.62
N PRO A 300 -17.13 -31.79 -20.91
CA PRO A 300 -16.70 -30.83 -21.93
C PRO A 300 -16.98 -29.37 -21.50
N ALA A 301 -17.96 -29.17 -20.60
CA ALA A 301 -18.25 -27.91 -19.94
C ALA A 301 -17.08 -27.30 -19.17
N LEU A 302 -16.40 -28.08 -18.32
CA LEU A 302 -15.31 -27.56 -17.50
C LEU A 302 -14.05 -27.32 -18.34
N ALA A 303 -13.78 -28.21 -19.30
CA ALA A 303 -12.70 -28.02 -20.27
C ALA A 303 -12.91 -26.77 -21.12
N ALA A 304 -14.13 -26.56 -21.63
CA ALA A 304 -14.51 -25.36 -22.36
C ALA A 304 -14.39 -24.09 -21.49
N ALA A 305 -14.88 -24.13 -20.24
CA ALA A 305 -14.75 -23.01 -19.31
C ALA A 305 -13.28 -22.69 -19.00
N LEU A 306 -12.42 -23.70 -18.87
CA LEU A 306 -10.98 -23.55 -18.68
C LEU A 306 -10.28 -22.88 -19.86
N ILE A 307 -10.54 -23.39 -21.07
CA ILE A 307 -9.98 -22.84 -22.30
C ILE A 307 -10.48 -21.40 -22.49
N ALA A 308 -11.78 -21.17 -22.33
CA ALA A 308 -12.39 -19.86 -22.48
C ALA A 308 -11.86 -18.86 -21.43
N SER A 309 -11.66 -19.30 -20.17
CA SER A 309 -11.02 -18.50 -19.12
C SER A 309 -9.58 -18.11 -19.48
N PHE A 310 -8.81 -19.05 -20.03
CA PHE A 310 -7.44 -18.80 -20.45
C PHE A 310 -7.39 -17.84 -21.64
N ILE A 311 -8.24 -18.04 -22.65
CA ILE A 311 -8.39 -17.13 -23.79
C ILE A 311 -8.78 -15.74 -23.29
N ALA A 312 -9.79 -15.62 -22.44
CA ALA A 312 -10.23 -14.34 -21.85
C ALA A 312 -9.09 -13.61 -21.13
N PHE A 313 -8.31 -14.31 -20.32
CA PHE A 313 -7.15 -13.74 -19.64
C PHE A 313 -6.08 -13.24 -20.62
N ILE A 314 -5.73 -14.05 -21.62
CA ILE A 314 -4.76 -13.67 -22.67
C ILE A 314 -5.29 -12.52 -23.53
N SER A 315 -6.57 -12.53 -23.89
CA SER A 315 -7.20 -11.46 -24.65
C SER A 315 -7.21 -10.14 -23.89
N ALA A 316 -7.52 -10.15 -22.58
CA ALA A 316 -7.44 -8.95 -21.75
C ALA A 316 -6.01 -8.40 -21.69
N ARG A 317 -5.02 -9.28 -21.50
CA ARG A 317 -3.59 -8.92 -21.53
C ARG A 317 -3.13 -8.40 -22.88
N GLY A 318 -3.56 -9.02 -23.98
CA GLY A 318 -3.21 -8.64 -25.35
C GLY A 318 -3.82 -7.30 -25.74
N LEU A 319 -5.10 -7.08 -25.43
CA LEU A 319 -5.76 -5.79 -25.64
C LEU A 319 -5.07 -4.69 -24.84
N TYR A 320 -4.78 -4.95 -23.56
CA TYR A 320 -4.05 -4.01 -22.72
C TYR A 320 -2.64 -3.70 -23.29
N ALA A 321 -1.90 -4.72 -23.72
CA ALA A 321 -0.58 -4.52 -24.33
C ALA A 321 -0.64 -3.72 -25.64
N ALA A 322 -1.69 -3.89 -26.45
CA ALA A 322 -1.91 -3.10 -27.66
C ALA A 322 -2.21 -1.63 -27.34
N ILE A 323 -2.98 -1.35 -26.27
CA ILE A 323 -3.21 0.00 -25.79
C ILE A 323 -1.91 0.62 -25.24
N GLU A 324 -1.14 -0.15 -24.46
CA GLU A 324 0.14 0.30 -23.89
C GLU A 324 1.19 0.59 -24.98
N ALA A 325 1.24 -0.19 -26.06
CA ALA A 325 2.18 0.02 -27.16
C ALA A 325 1.95 1.32 -27.94
N GLN A 326 0.75 1.90 -27.85
CA GLN A 326 0.44 3.19 -28.46
C GLN A 326 0.80 4.37 -27.53
N ASP A 327 1.23 4.09 -26.30
CA ASP A 327 1.53 5.12 -25.30
C ASP A 327 2.96 5.66 -25.43
N HIS A 328 3.06 6.99 -25.45
CA HIS A 328 4.33 7.74 -25.53
C HIS A 328 4.62 8.35 -24.15
N ALA A 329 4.65 7.51 -23.11
CA ALA A 329 4.92 7.98 -21.76
C ALA A 329 6.38 8.45 -21.65
N GLN A 330 6.59 9.59 -20.99
CA GLN A 330 7.92 10.12 -20.69
C GLN A 330 8.76 9.07 -19.95
N THR A 331 9.94 8.71 -20.47
CA THR A 331 10.78 7.65 -19.88
C THR A 331 11.97 8.17 -19.08
N SER A 332 12.31 9.45 -19.25
CA SER A 332 13.36 10.19 -18.54
C SER A 332 12.84 11.54 -18.05
N ALA A 333 13.43 12.07 -16.98
CA ALA A 333 13.18 13.43 -16.52
C ALA A 333 13.42 14.45 -17.64
N PHE A 334 12.55 15.46 -17.73
CA PHE A 334 12.73 16.61 -18.62
C PHE A 334 13.37 17.78 -17.89
N PHE A 335 13.34 17.79 -16.56
CA PHE A 335 14.06 18.76 -15.77
C PHE A 335 15.46 18.27 -15.43
N GLY A 336 16.42 19.16 -15.60
CA GLY A 336 17.83 19.00 -15.21
C GLY A 336 18.31 20.19 -14.39
N LEU A 337 19.53 20.08 -13.86
CA LEU A 337 20.20 21.19 -13.18
C LEU A 337 21.01 22.00 -14.20
N ARG A 338 20.86 23.32 -14.18
CA ARG A 338 21.66 24.21 -15.05
C ARG A 338 23.14 24.12 -14.70
N ALA A 339 23.97 23.97 -15.72
CA ALA A 339 25.43 23.84 -15.59
C ALA A 339 26.15 25.14 -15.16
N ASP A 340 25.54 26.32 -15.40
CA ASP A 340 26.19 27.64 -15.23
C ASP A 340 25.74 28.38 -13.96
N ALA A 341 25.90 27.72 -12.81
CA ALA A 341 25.69 28.38 -11.53
C ALA A 341 27.03 28.89 -11.00
N SER A 342 27.34 30.16 -11.29
CA SER A 342 28.39 30.96 -10.62
C SER A 342 28.30 30.97 -9.07
N ARG A 343 27.22 30.42 -8.51
CA ARG A 343 27.05 29.98 -7.12
C ARG A 343 26.54 28.54 -7.13
N SER A 344 27.43 27.56 -6.96
CA SER A 344 27.06 26.15 -7.15
C SER A 344 25.95 25.73 -6.18
N PRO A 345 24.75 25.37 -6.66
CA PRO A 345 23.75 24.71 -5.83
C PRO A 345 24.36 23.43 -5.24
N GLN A 346 24.23 23.25 -3.93
CA GLN A 346 24.72 22.03 -3.29
C GLN A 346 23.66 20.94 -3.45
N ILE A 347 23.99 19.89 -4.20
CA ILE A 347 23.16 18.68 -4.26
C ILE A 347 23.42 17.91 -2.98
N LEU A 348 22.38 17.77 -2.17
CA LEU A 348 22.39 17.05 -0.92
C LEU A 348 21.59 15.76 -1.08
N PRO A 349 21.89 14.72 -0.28
CA PRO A 349 21.05 13.52 -0.27
C PRO A 349 19.62 13.90 0.16
N VAL A 350 18.63 13.41 -0.58
CA VAL A 350 17.22 13.56 -0.20
C VAL A 350 17.01 12.93 1.20
N PRO A 351 16.39 13.63 2.16
CA PRO A 351 16.06 13.07 3.47
C PRO A 351 15.33 11.72 3.34
N LYS A 352 15.72 10.74 4.15
CA LYS A 352 15.21 9.36 4.04
C LYS A 352 13.71 9.29 4.23
N GLU A 353 13.14 10.13 5.07
CA GLU A 353 11.71 10.23 5.35
C GLU A 353 10.96 10.63 4.09
N ILE A 354 11.44 11.67 3.40
CA ILE A 354 10.87 12.15 2.13
C ILE A 354 10.99 11.05 1.06
N TRP A 355 12.16 10.43 0.94
CA TRP A 355 12.38 9.36 -0.05
C TRP A 355 11.49 8.14 0.20
N ASN A 356 11.34 7.72 1.45
CA ASN A 356 10.56 6.55 1.83
C ASN A 356 9.04 6.76 1.67
N GLU A 357 8.59 8.01 1.86
CA GLU A 357 7.21 8.44 1.68
C GLU A 357 6.88 8.55 0.18
N LEU A 358 7.67 9.32 -0.58
CA LEU A 358 7.39 9.65 -1.98
C LEU A 358 7.79 8.53 -2.96
N ARG A 359 8.85 7.78 -2.64
CA ARG A 359 9.40 6.67 -3.45
C ARG A 359 9.59 7.01 -4.94
N PRO A 360 10.25 8.12 -5.27
CA PRO A 360 10.54 8.47 -6.65
C PRO A 360 11.49 7.44 -7.28
N THR A 361 11.51 7.38 -8.61
CA THR A 361 12.52 6.59 -9.33
C THR A 361 13.89 7.28 -9.27
N SER A 362 13.91 8.60 -9.32
CA SER A 362 15.08 9.45 -9.09
C SER A 362 14.65 10.75 -8.44
N GLY A 363 15.54 11.35 -7.65
CA GLY A 363 15.26 12.66 -7.08
C GLY A 363 16.48 13.34 -6.51
N ASP A 364 16.45 14.66 -6.58
CA ASP A 364 17.53 15.54 -6.16
C ASP A 364 16.98 16.52 -5.11
N TYR A 365 17.72 16.67 -4.02
CA TYR A 365 17.51 17.76 -3.05
C TYR A 365 18.64 18.77 -3.25
N ILE A 366 18.28 20.02 -3.49
CA ILE A 366 19.21 21.09 -3.81
C ILE A 366 19.06 22.21 -2.78
N ARG A 367 20.17 22.56 -2.13
CA ARG A 367 20.27 23.74 -1.28
C ARG A 367 20.88 24.88 -2.08
N PHE A 368 20.10 25.94 -2.31
CA PHE A 368 20.58 27.16 -2.95
C PHE A 368 20.90 28.22 -1.90
N GLU A 369 22.18 28.48 -1.66
CA GLU A 369 22.62 29.43 -0.64
C GLU A 369 22.77 30.84 -1.20
N SER A 370 22.22 31.81 -0.47
CA SER A 370 22.37 33.23 -0.81
C SER A 370 22.05 34.08 0.41
N LEU A 371 22.96 35.01 0.73
CA LEU A 371 22.76 36.00 1.80
C LEU A 371 21.55 36.92 1.58
N LYS A 372 21.04 36.99 0.33
CA LYS A 372 19.84 37.76 -0.02
C LYS A 372 18.54 37.00 0.27
N LEU A 373 18.61 35.70 0.58
CA LEU A 373 17.44 34.87 0.82
C LEU A 373 17.14 34.74 2.31
N PRO A 374 15.87 34.57 2.69
CA PRO A 374 15.50 34.28 4.08
C PRO A 374 16.21 33.02 4.59
N ARG A 375 16.68 33.06 5.85
CA ARG A 375 17.47 31.97 6.48
C ARG A 375 18.70 31.54 5.65
N GLY A 376 19.21 32.40 4.78
CA GLY A 376 20.45 32.18 4.01
C GLY A 376 20.33 31.23 2.82
N GLY A 377 19.13 30.75 2.46
CA GLY A 377 18.98 29.88 1.29
C GLY A 377 17.56 29.39 1.00
N ALA A 378 17.43 28.65 -0.10
CA ALA A 378 16.20 27.98 -0.55
C ALA A 378 16.39 26.47 -0.64
N ASP A 379 15.32 25.73 -0.39
CA ASP A 379 15.26 24.28 -0.53
C ASP A 379 14.50 23.91 -1.81
N LEU A 380 15.19 23.30 -2.76
CA LEU A 380 14.59 22.85 -4.01
C LEU A 380 14.59 21.32 -4.10
N TYR A 381 13.55 20.79 -4.72
CA TYR A 381 13.38 19.37 -4.93
C TYR A 381 13.01 19.09 -6.38
N HIS A 382 13.62 18.06 -6.94
CA HIS A 382 13.19 17.46 -8.21
C HIS A 382 12.95 15.99 -7.97
N PHE A 383 11.79 15.50 -8.40
CA PHE A 383 11.42 14.10 -8.28
C PHE A 383 10.86 13.60 -9.60
N PHE A 384 11.33 12.44 -10.04
CA PHE A 384 10.86 11.79 -11.25
C PHE A 384 10.48 10.34 -10.96
N TRP A 385 9.30 9.95 -11.43
CA TRP A 385 8.83 8.57 -11.42
C TRP A 385 8.70 8.06 -12.85
N LYS A 386 9.43 6.99 -13.19
CA LYS A 386 9.30 6.30 -14.48
C LYS A 386 7.90 5.74 -14.67
N PRO A 387 7.40 5.61 -15.92
CA PRO A 387 6.03 5.19 -16.19
C PRO A 387 5.62 3.96 -15.39
N SER A 388 4.66 4.16 -14.48
CA SER A 388 4.18 3.12 -13.60
C SER A 388 2.69 3.31 -13.31
N PRO A 389 1.96 2.21 -13.06
CA PRO A 389 0.57 2.26 -12.62
C PRO A 389 0.38 3.08 -11.34
N TRP A 390 1.40 3.08 -10.48
CA TRP A 390 1.37 3.65 -9.15
C TRP A 390 1.63 5.16 -9.11
N ASN A 391 2.18 5.75 -10.18
CA ASN A 391 2.61 7.14 -10.13
C ASN A 391 1.46 8.14 -10.07
N ARG A 392 0.23 7.74 -10.41
CA ARG A 392 -0.94 8.58 -10.15
C ARG A 392 -1.03 9.00 -8.68
N PHE A 393 -0.57 8.15 -7.75
CA PHE A 393 -0.57 8.46 -6.31
C PHE A 393 0.50 9.48 -5.92
N ALA A 394 1.51 9.78 -6.75
CA ALA A 394 2.40 10.91 -6.48
C ALA A 394 1.61 12.24 -6.40
N LEU A 395 0.47 12.32 -7.08
CA LEU A 395 -0.44 13.47 -7.06
C LEU A 395 -1.22 13.62 -5.75
N VAL A 396 -1.21 12.62 -4.86
CA VAL A 396 -1.80 12.78 -3.51
C VAL A 396 -0.84 13.47 -2.54
N HIS A 397 0.45 13.57 -2.86
CA HIS A 397 1.46 14.26 -2.06
C HIS A 397 1.60 15.73 -2.45
N ARG A 398 0.48 16.46 -2.49
CA ARG A 398 0.50 17.89 -2.74
C ARG A 398 0.91 18.66 -1.49
N PRO A 399 1.55 19.83 -1.63
CA PRO A 399 1.90 20.68 -0.49
C PRO A 399 0.74 20.97 0.47
N ASP A 400 -0.45 21.26 -0.05
CA ASP A 400 -1.65 21.56 0.75
C ASP A 400 -2.20 20.34 1.52
N ILE A 401 -1.74 19.13 1.19
CA ILE A 401 -2.10 17.89 1.88
C ILE A 401 -1.02 17.51 2.89
N CYS A 402 0.26 17.53 2.47
CA CYS A 402 1.36 17.06 3.28
C CYS A 402 1.82 18.08 4.35
N MET A 403 1.88 19.37 4.03
CA MET A 403 2.39 20.39 4.96
C MET A 403 1.53 20.52 6.22
N PRO A 404 0.18 20.48 6.14
CA PRO A 404 -0.66 20.41 7.35
C PRO A 404 -0.43 19.18 8.21
N GLY A 405 -0.09 18.04 7.61
CA GLY A 405 0.25 16.82 8.33
C GLY A 405 1.42 16.98 9.31
N VAL A 406 2.35 17.90 9.02
CA VAL A 406 3.52 18.21 9.87
C VAL A 406 3.40 19.57 10.57
N GLY A 407 2.18 20.10 10.71
CA GLY A 407 1.88 21.23 11.57
C GLY A 407 1.90 22.61 10.90
N TRP A 408 1.99 22.69 9.57
CA TRP A 408 1.87 23.97 8.85
C TRP A 408 0.40 24.30 8.53
N GLN A 409 -0.01 25.54 8.77
CA GLN A 409 -1.34 26.01 8.41
C GLN A 409 -1.30 26.67 7.03
N SER A 410 -2.16 26.25 6.11
CA SER A 410 -2.35 26.98 4.85
C SER A 410 -2.94 28.36 5.14
N THR A 411 -2.32 29.41 4.62
CA THR A 411 -2.80 30.79 4.82
C THR A 411 -3.66 31.30 3.67
N ALA A 412 -3.63 30.62 2.51
CA ALA A 412 -4.39 30.96 1.32
C ALA A 412 -4.57 29.72 0.42
N PRO A 413 -5.62 29.66 -0.41
CA PRO A 413 -5.73 28.64 -1.46
C PRO A 413 -4.53 28.65 -2.41
N PRO A 414 -4.19 27.51 -3.05
CA PRO A 414 -3.12 27.46 -4.05
C PRO A 414 -3.39 28.42 -5.21
N GLU A 415 -2.38 29.22 -5.58
CA GLU A 415 -2.49 30.24 -6.63
C GLU A 415 -1.67 29.81 -7.86
N PRO A 416 -2.23 29.82 -9.09
CA PRO A 416 -1.47 29.49 -10.29
C PRO A 416 -0.44 30.59 -10.58
N VAL A 417 0.79 30.20 -10.91
CA VAL A 417 1.88 31.10 -11.31
C VAL A 417 2.53 30.61 -12.59
N GLU A 418 2.78 31.51 -13.55
CA GLU A 418 3.55 31.17 -14.74
C GLU A 418 5.04 31.26 -14.46
N VAL A 419 5.76 30.17 -14.75
CA VAL A 419 7.22 30.11 -14.66
C VAL A 419 7.76 29.91 -16.07
N GLU A 420 8.69 30.76 -16.49
CA GLU A 420 9.33 30.67 -17.79
C GLU A 420 10.63 29.88 -17.67
N PHE A 421 10.64 28.65 -18.21
CA PHE A 421 11.85 27.86 -18.39
C PHE A 421 12.34 27.97 -19.84
N ASP A 422 13.56 27.50 -20.14
CA ASP A 422 14.19 27.66 -21.45
C ASP A 422 13.39 27.00 -22.61
N GLY A 423 12.50 26.05 -22.30
CA GLY A 423 11.59 25.40 -23.26
C GLY A 423 10.16 25.95 -23.32
N GLY A 424 9.83 27.03 -22.58
CA GLY A 424 8.52 27.69 -22.61
C GLY A 424 7.96 28.08 -21.25
N LYS A 425 6.80 28.75 -21.27
CA LYS A 425 6.04 29.08 -20.07
C LYS A 425 5.27 27.85 -19.60
N VAL A 426 5.44 27.50 -18.34
CA VAL A 426 4.71 26.42 -17.67
C VAL A 426 3.96 26.95 -16.48
N ARG A 427 2.82 26.32 -16.18
CA ARG A 427 2.03 26.64 -15.01
C ARG A 427 2.55 25.86 -13.81
N CYS A 428 2.96 26.57 -12.77
CA CYS A 428 3.21 26.03 -11.45
C CYS A 428 2.17 26.60 -10.48
N TYR A 429 2.26 26.18 -9.22
CA TYR A 429 1.33 26.60 -8.18
C TYR A 429 2.08 27.07 -6.95
N LEU A 430 1.61 28.18 -6.40
CA LEU A 430 2.13 28.83 -5.23
C LEU A 430 1.30 28.42 -4.02
N PHE A 431 1.98 27.90 -3.00
CA PHE A 431 1.41 27.56 -1.71
C PHE A 431 2.00 28.45 -0.63
N ARG A 432 1.16 28.85 0.32
CA ARG A 432 1.54 29.74 1.42
C ARG A 432 1.18 29.10 2.75
N PHE A 433 2.16 28.99 3.63
CA PHE A 433 2.02 28.31 4.90
C PHE A 433 2.54 29.15 6.07
N ARG A 434 1.99 28.87 7.26
CA ARG A 434 2.44 29.45 8.53
C ARG A 434 2.55 28.38 9.61
N GLN A 435 3.63 28.43 10.39
CA GLN A 435 3.83 27.59 11.57
C GLN A 435 4.44 28.45 12.70
N GLY A 436 3.62 28.85 13.68
CA GLY A 436 4.05 29.84 14.68
C GLY A 436 4.46 31.16 14.00
N ASN A 437 5.69 31.60 14.25
CA ASN A 437 6.28 32.79 13.63
C ASN A 437 6.99 32.48 12.30
N HIS A 438 6.99 31.23 11.85
CA HIS A 438 7.57 30.87 10.56
C HIS A 438 6.55 31.02 9.45
N HIS A 439 6.99 31.59 8.34
CA HIS A 439 6.23 31.68 7.11
C HIS A 439 6.96 30.91 6.01
N ALA A 440 6.22 30.15 5.22
CA ALA A 440 6.78 29.44 4.08
C ALA A 440 6.01 29.76 2.81
N VAL A 441 6.75 29.89 1.72
CA VAL A 441 6.21 29.94 0.37
C VAL A 441 6.83 28.80 -0.41
N GLN A 442 5.99 28.02 -1.09
CA GLN A 442 6.43 26.93 -1.93
C GLN A 442 5.86 27.08 -3.33
N VAL A 443 6.74 27.13 -4.33
CA VAL A 443 6.36 26.99 -5.73
C VAL A 443 6.49 25.52 -6.09
N TRP A 444 5.45 24.94 -6.65
CA TRP A 444 5.37 23.52 -6.98
C TRP A 444 4.79 23.33 -8.37
N GLY A 445 5.53 22.63 -9.23
CA GLY A 445 5.11 22.25 -10.56
C GLY A 445 5.03 20.74 -10.68
N VAL A 446 4.08 20.25 -11.47
CA VAL A 446 3.88 18.83 -11.70
C VAL A 446 3.58 18.57 -13.17
N TRP A 447 4.19 17.53 -13.71
CA TRP A 447 3.97 17.05 -15.05
C TRP A 447 3.58 15.59 -15.01
N ARG A 448 2.75 15.20 -15.97
CA ARG A 448 2.38 13.82 -16.21
C ARG A 448 2.63 13.51 -17.67
N ASN A 449 3.53 12.57 -17.93
CA ASN A 449 4.02 12.28 -19.28
C ASN A 449 4.49 13.54 -20.04
N GLY A 450 5.23 14.44 -19.37
CA GLY A 450 5.69 15.70 -19.96
C GLY A 450 4.64 16.80 -20.11
N ILE A 451 3.36 16.53 -19.79
CA ILE A 451 2.29 17.54 -19.86
C ILE A 451 2.09 18.17 -18.47
N PRO A 452 2.16 19.50 -18.32
CA PRO A 452 1.91 20.16 -17.05
C PRO A 452 0.47 19.91 -16.59
N LEU A 453 0.27 19.52 -15.34
CA LEU A 453 -1.07 19.30 -14.79
C LEU A 453 -1.61 20.53 -14.07
N SER A 454 -2.91 20.76 -14.22
CA SER A 454 -3.66 21.70 -13.40
C SER A 454 -3.93 21.13 -12.00
N LEU A 455 -4.14 22.00 -10.99
CA LEU A 455 -4.51 21.61 -9.61
C LEU A 455 -6.03 21.51 -9.39
N ASP A 456 -6.83 21.51 -10.44
CA ASP A 456 -8.29 21.35 -10.40
C ASP A 456 -8.76 19.94 -9.99
N TYR A 457 -7.84 18.99 -9.83
CA TYR A 457 -8.17 17.65 -9.35
C TYR A 457 -8.26 17.54 -7.82
N GLN A 458 -9.08 16.59 -7.37
CA GLN A 458 -9.24 16.20 -5.98
C GLN A 458 -8.57 14.85 -5.70
N VAL A 459 -8.22 14.62 -4.43
CA VAL A 459 -7.65 13.33 -3.98
C VAL A 459 -8.56 12.16 -4.35
N ALA A 460 -9.88 12.32 -4.21
CA ALA A 460 -10.85 11.30 -4.61
C ALA A 460 -10.73 10.92 -6.10
N GLN A 461 -10.50 11.89 -6.99
CA GLN A 461 -10.32 11.64 -8.42
C GLN A 461 -9.00 10.90 -8.72
N VAL A 462 -7.93 11.23 -7.99
CA VAL A 462 -6.63 10.53 -8.09
C VAL A 462 -6.72 9.09 -7.59
N LEU A 463 -7.47 8.85 -6.50
CA LEU A 463 -7.72 7.53 -5.93
C LEU A 463 -8.68 6.69 -6.79
N GLY A 464 -9.41 7.32 -7.71
CA GLY A 464 -10.40 6.68 -8.57
C GLY A 464 -11.79 6.55 -7.92
N ASP A 465 -12.07 7.35 -6.90
CA ASP A 465 -13.38 7.42 -6.21
C ASP A 465 -14.34 8.45 -6.85
N ALA A 466 -13.85 9.27 -7.79
CA ALA A 466 -14.62 10.26 -8.54
C ALA A 466 -14.10 10.39 -9.98
N GLU A 467 -14.91 10.92 -10.90
CA GLU A 467 -14.55 11.13 -12.31
C GLU A 467 -13.40 12.15 -12.42
N PRO A 468 -12.24 11.77 -12.98
CA PRO A 468 -11.08 12.65 -13.06
C PRO A 468 -11.26 13.71 -14.16
N PRO A 469 -10.63 14.90 -14.03
CA PRO A 469 -10.59 15.86 -15.13
C PRO A 469 -9.80 15.30 -16.33
N PRO A 470 -10.02 15.81 -17.55
CA PRO A 470 -9.40 15.29 -18.78
C PRO A 470 -7.87 15.18 -18.72
N GLU A 471 -7.20 16.08 -18.00
CA GLU A 471 -5.75 16.09 -17.81
C GLU A 471 -5.25 14.93 -16.93
N LEU A 472 -6.12 14.40 -16.07
CA LEU A 472 -5.88 13.20 -15.28
C LEU A 472 -6.40 11.92 -15.95
N GLU A 473 -7.25 12.04 -16.97
CA GLU A 473 -7.70 10.90 -17.75
C GLU A 473 -6.53 10.31 -18.51
N LEU A 474 -6.22 9.06 -18.17
CA LEU A 474 -5.19 8.32 -18.86
C LEU A 474 -5.66 7.76 -20.21
N GLY A 475 -6.87 8.07 -20.71
CA GLY A 475 -7.34 7.62 -22.02
C GLY A 475 -7.25 6.10 -22.25
N GLY A 476 -7.43 5.29 -21.20
CA GLY A 476 -7.22 3.82 -21.25
C GLY A 476 -5.78 3.34 -21.00
N LYS A 477 -4.87 4.22 -20.59
CA LYS A 477 -3.49 3.90 -20.20
C LYS A 477 -3.42 3.58 -18.72
N ARG A 478 -2.56 2.64 -18.32
CA ARG A 478 -2.29 2.33 -16.91
C ARG A 478 -1.16 3.17 -16.35
N ARG A 479 -0.14 3.46 -17.16
CA ARG A 479 1.13 3.99 -16.69
C ARG A 479 1.26 5.45 -17.07
N SER A 480 1.69 6.26 -16.13
CA SER A 480 2.17 7.60 -16.43
C SER A 480 3.48 7.82 -15.71
N ALA A 481 4.41 8.49 -16.36
CA ALA A 481 5.46 9.17 -15.62
C ALA A 481 4.89 10.38 -14.92
N THR A 482 5.48 10.69 -13.78
CA THR A 482 5.20 11.92 -13.03
C THR A 482 6.51 12.59 -12.73
N GLU A 483 6.56 13.90 -12.90
CA GLU A 483 7.72 14.72 -12.61
C GLU A 483 7.28 15.90 -11.77
N ILE A 484 8.03 16.22 -10.73
CA ILE A 484 7.75 17.32 -9.82
C ILE A 484 9.00 18.17 -9.68
N VAL A 485 8.83 19.48 -9.76
CA VAL A 485 9.84 20.45 -9.32
C VAL A 485 9.23 21.33 -8.24
N ALA A 486 9.99 21.60 -7.19
CA ALA A 486 9.55 22.45 -6.10
C ALA A 486 10.68 23.36 -5.61
N CYS A 487 10.30 24.56 -5.15
CA CYS A 487 11.19 25.50 -4.47
C CYS A 487 10.47 26.01 -3.24
N SER A 488 11.13 25.89 -2.08
CA SER A 488 10.59 26.28 -0.78
C SER A 488 11.47 27.36 -0.16
N LEU A 489 10.86 28.46 0.25
CA LEU A 489 11.47 29.53 1.04
C LEU A 489 10.82 29.58 2.40
N ILE A 490 11.62 29.60 3.47
CA ILE A 490 11.13 29.72 4.83
C ILE A 490 11.79 30.94 5.49
N SER A 491 10.97 31.81 6.04
CA SER A 491 11.37 33.02 6.77
C SER A 491 10.76 33.03 8.17
N VAL A 492 11.23 33.98 8.98
CA VAL A 492 10.71 34.25 10.32
C VAL A 492 10.03 35.62 10.29
N GLU A 493 8.90 35.76 10.99
CA GLU A 493 8.06 36.96 11.16
C GLU A 493 7.35 37.51 9.91
N THR A 494 7.99 37.48 8.75
CA THR A 494 7.44 38.03 7.50
C THR A 494 7.33 36.95 6.43
N ALA A 495 6.31 37.02 5.56
CA ALA A 495 6.16 36.04 4.49
C ALA A 495 7.22 36.23 3.38
N PRO A 496 7.84 35.15 2.85
CA PRO A 496 8.77 35.25 1.73
C PRO A 496 8.08 35.76 0.46
N SER A 497 8.83 36.42 -0.42
CA SER A 497 8.34 36.85 -1.75
C SER A 497 8.17 35.65 -2.67
N ALA A 498 7.02 35.58 -3.33
CA ALA A 498 6.71 34.56 -4.34
C ALA A 498 7.59 34.73 -5.59
N GLU A 499 7.82 35.99 -6.01
CA GLU A 499 8.69 36.30 -7.15
C GLU A 499 10.10 35.78 -6.91
N THR A 500 10.58 35.86 -5.67
CA THR A 500 11.90 35.34 -5.28
C THR A 500 11.96 33.82 -5.41
N ALA A 501 10.94 33.09 -4.94
CA ALA A 501 10.90 31.63 -5.06
C ALA A 501 10.88 31.19 -6.54
N VAL A 502 10.10 31.88 -7.38
CA VAL A 502 10.04 31.64 -8.84
C VAL A 502 11.39 31.91 -9.50
N ALA A 503 12.04 33.03 -9.18
CA ALA A 503 13.35 33.39 -9.72
C ALA A 503 14.42 32.34 -9.37
N VAL A 504 14.41 31.86 -8.11
CA VAL A 504 15.32 30.81 -7.66
C VAL A 504 15.05 29.50 -8.41
N LEU A 505 13.78 29.08 -8.52
CA LEU A 505 13.39 27.86 -9.25
C LEU A 505 13.88 27.90 -10.71
N ARG A 506 13.66 29.02 -11.42
CA ARG A 506 14.12 29.22 -12.80
C ARG A 506 15.65 29.20 -12.93
N SER A 507 16.36 29.76 -11.95
CA SER A 507 17.82 29.83 -11.98
C SER A 507 18.52 28.50 -11.76
N VAL A 508 17.86 27.54 -11.11
CA VAL A 508 18.44 26.23 -10.78
C VAL A 508 18.07 25.18 -11.81
N PHE A 509 16.81 25.15 -12.27
CA PHE A 509 16.33 24.12 -13.18
C PHE A 509 16.33 24.58 -14.64
N GLU A 510 16.68 23.65 -15.53
CA GLU A 510 16.46 23.72 -16.97
C GLU A 510 15.37 22.74 -17.38
N TYR A 511 14.56 23.10 -18.38
CA TYR A 511 13.51 22.25 -18.91
C TYR A 511 13.86 21.89 -20.36
N ASN A 512 14.10 20.61 -20.60
CA ASN A 512 14.50 20.07 -21.89
C ASN A 512 13.58 18.88 -22.28
N PRO A 513 12.38 19.17 -22.82
CA PRO A 513 11.50 18.14 -23.34
C PRO A 513 12.14 17.50 -24.58
N GLN A 514 12.34 16.18 -24.55
CA GLN A 514 12.92 15.41 -25.67
C GLN A 514 11.98 15.27 -26.85
#